data_AF-A0A6C0JZS4-F1
#
_entry.id   AF-A0A6C0JZS4-F1
#
_cell.length_a   1.000
_cell.length_b   1.000
_cell.length_c   1.000
_cell.angle_alpha   90.00
_cell.angle_beta   90.00
_cell.angle_gamma   90.00
#
_symmetry.space_group_name_H-M   'P 1'
#
loop_
_entity.id
_entity.type
_entity.pdbx_description
1 polymer ?
#
loop_
_entity_poly.entity_id
_entity_poly.type
_entity_poly.pdbx_seq_one_letter_code
_entity_poly.pdbx_strand_id
1 'polypeptide(L)'
;MPNEKVPKNATKFICDICDFKCCKESNYNSHLLTRKHKFLTNPNEIVPKNADKNHTCECGKQYKHMSSLCNHKKTCSSLTNEPTKNDDSSSDKKLIMELLKSNNELQKQIIELCKDKSIITNNSNNTTNNTNNFNLQLFLNEQCKDALNIDDFVNQVQLQLSDLDMIGRVGYVEGMSKIFMRNLHALDVFKRPIHCSDLKRETLYVKDKDAWEKENNENVKITQAIKKIEHKNIKQLPQWREENPTADDTETKKHMEYQNILLEAMGGSTLENDDKKREKIIRNIAKEVVIDKEKNS
;
A
#
# COMPACT_ATOMS: atom_id res chain seq x y z
N MET A 1 -33.61 -34.09 -22.35
CA MET A 1 -33.39 -32.87 -21.54
C MET A 1 -32.85 -33.30 -20.18
N PRO A 2 -31.62 -32.92 -19.79
CA PRO A 2 -31.05 -33.30 -18.50
C PRO A 2 -31.62 -32.42 -17.38
N ASN A 3 -31.93 -33.06 -16.26
CA ASN A 3 -32.57 -32.51 -15.07
C ASN A 3 -31.59 -31.58 -14.32
N GLU A 4 -31.86 -30.28 -14.26
CA GLU A 4 -31.10 -29.32 -13.46
C GLU A 4 -31.35 -29.56 -11.96
N LYS A 5 -30.33 -30.02 -11.24
CA LYS A 5 -30.35 -30.11 -9.78
C LYS A 5 -30.13 -28.72 -9.18
N VAL A 6 -31.20 -28.09 -8.73
CA VAL A 6 -31.16 -26.86 -7.93
C VAL A 6 -30.54 -27.18 -6.56
N PRO A 7 -29.47 -26.50 -6.10
CA PRO A 7 -28.91 -26.74 -4.77
C PRO A 7 -29.90 -26.28 -3.69
N LYS A 8 -30.18 -27.16 -2.73
CA LYS A 8 -31.05 -26.87 -1.58
C LYS A 8 -30.51 -25.67 -0.80
N ASN A 9 -31.38 -24.71 -0.49
CA ASN A 9 -31.05 -23.51 0.30
C ASN A 9 -30.30 -23.90 1.58
N ALA A 10 -29.06 -23.42 1.75
CA ALA A 10 -28.28 -23.66 2.95
C ALA A 10 -28.96 -23.02 4.17
N THR A 11 -29.13 -23.78 5.24
CA THR A 11 -29.63 -23.29 6.53
C THR A 11 -28.71 -22.19 7.06
N LYS A 12 -29.30 -21.05 7.44
CA LYS A 12 -28.56 -19.90 7.99
C LYS A 12 -28.56 -20.01 9.51
N PHE A 13 -27.38 -20.00 10.12
CA PHE A 13 -27.17 -19.87 11.56
C PHE A 13 -26.92 -18.41 11.90
N ILE A 14 -27.66 -17.87 12.86
CA ILE A 14 -27.57 -16.47 13.30
C ILE A 14 -27.36 -16.47 14.82
N CYS A 15 -26.39 -15.70 15.29
CA CYS A 15 -26.15 -15.47 16.70
C CYS A 15 -26.92 -14.24 17.18
N ASP A 16 -27.84 -14.40 18.12
CA ASP A 16 -28.68 -13.32 18.64
C ASP A 16 -27.93 -12.29 19.51
N ILE A 17 -26.69 -12.59 19.90
CA ILE A 17 -25.91 -11.79 20.86
C ILE A 17 -24.96 -10.82 20.17
N CYS A 18 -24.55 -11.11 18.94
CA CYS A 18 -23.58 -10.28 18.21
C CYS A 18 -23.80 -10.25 16.69
N ASP A 19 -25.02 -10.60 16.26
CA ASP A 19 -25.48 -10.58 14.87
C ASP A 19 -24.61 -11.35 13.87
N PHE A 20 -23.80 -12.31 14.36
CA PHE A 20 -22.96 -13.15 13.51
C PHE A 20 -23.81 -14.10 12.69
N LYS A 21 -23.64 -14.13 11.37
CA LYS A 21 -24.40 -14.98 10.43
C LYS A 21 -23.46 -15.90 9.67
N CYS A 22 -23.79 -17.19 9.61
CA CYS A 22 -23.05 -18.15 8.80
C CYS A 22 -23.96 -19.27 8.26
N CYS A 23 -23.46 -20.07 7.32
CA CYS A 23 -24.21 -21.16 6.68
C CYS A 23 -23.70 -22.56 7.05
N LYS A 24 -22.74 -22.65 7.98
CA LYS A 24 -22.11 -23.90 8.42
C LYS A 24 -22.15 -24.00 9.93
N GLU A 25 -22.67 -25.10 10.43
CA GLU A 25 -22.79 -25.38 11.86
C GLU A 25 -21.42 -25.38 12.57
N SER A 26 -20.38 -25.92 11.93
CA SER A 26 -19.00 -25.92 12.48
C SER A 26 -18.46 -24.51 12.75
N ASN A 27 -18.77 -23.57 11.87
CA ASN A 27 -18.36 -22.17 12.00
C ASN A 27 -19.18 -21.48 13.09
N TYR A 28 -20.46 -21.81 13.21
CA TYR A 28 -21.32 -21.33 14.29
C TYR A 28 -20.81 -21.80 15.65
N ASN A 29 -20.49 -23.09 15.79
CA ASN A 29 -19.93 -23.65 17.02
C ASN A 29 -18.57 -23.04 17.37
N SER A 30 -17.70 -22.82 16.38
CA SER A 30 -16.42 -22.13 16.58
C SER A 30 -16.61 -20.69 17.04
N HIS A 31 -17.60 -19.99 16.46
CA HIS A 31 -17.97 -18.63 16.83
C HIS A 31 -18.37 -18.52 18.32
N LEU A 32 -19.22 -19.44 18.80
CA LEU A 32 -19.66 -19.49 20.21
C LEU A 32 -18.48 -19.67 21.20
N LEU A 33 -17.40 -20.31 20.75
CA LEU A 33 -16.21 -20.54 21.57
C LEU A 33 -15.22 -19.38 21.58
N THR A 34 -15.38 -18.38 20.70
CA THR A 34 -14.45 -17.25 20.60
C THR A 34 -14.45 -16.42 21.87
N ARG A 35 -13.27 -15.91 22.24
CA ARG A 35 -13.10 -15.02 23.40
C ARG A 35 -14.02 -13.80 23.34
N LYS A 36 -14.25 -13.26 22.14
CA LYS A 36 -15.13 -12.11 21.91
C LYS A 36 -16.60 -12.46 22.20
N HIS A 37 -17.08 -13.62 21.73
CA HIS A 37 -18.44 -14.07 22.02
C HIS A 37 -18.62 -14.38 23.51
N LYS A 38 -17.67 -15.11 24.13
CA LYS A 38 -17.70 -15.44 25.57
C LYS A 38 -17.72 -14.21 26.48
N PHE A 39 -17.01 -13.14 26.13
CA PHE A 39 -17.01 -11.89 26.90
C PHE A 39 -18.38 -11.17 26.86
N LEU A 40 -19.09 -11.28 25.74
CA LEU A 40 -20.43 -10.69 25.58
C LEU A 40 -21.50 -11.52 26.30
N THR A 41 -21.32 -12.85 26.40
CA THR A 41 -22.28 -13.74 27.06
C THR A 41 -22.06 -13.88 28.55
N ASN A 42 -20.83 -13.79 29.04
CA ASN A 42 -20.54 -13.98 30.46
C ASN A 42 -19.41 -13.05 30.94
N PRO A 43 -19.68 -11.74 31.11
CA PRO A 43 -18.67 -10.75 31.49
C PRO A 43 -18.08 -10.96 32.90
N ASN A 44 -18.70 -11.82 33.72
CA ASN A 44 -18.29 -12.10 35.10
C ASN A 44 -17.47 -13.39 35.25
N GLU A 45 -17.15 -14.12 34.16
CA GLU A 45 -16.29 -15.29 34.25
C GLU A 45 -14.84 -14.84 34.54
N ILE A 46 -14.46 -15.00 35.81
CA ILE A 46 -13.13 -14.73 36.34
C ILE A 46 -12.12 -15.55 35.55
N VAL A 47 -11.38 -14.88 34.67
CA VAL A 47 -10.21 -15.44 33.97
C VAL A 47 -9.28 -16.06 35.02
N PRO A 48 -8.72 -17.27 34.80
CA PRO A 48 -7.81 -17.88 35.75
C PRO A 48 -6.67 -16.91 36.07
N LYS A 49 -6.34 -16.76 37.35
CA LYS A 49 -5.13 -16.06 37.81
C LYS A 49 -3.93 -16.70 37.13
N ASN A 50 -3.47 -16.12 36.01
CA ASN A 50 -2.18 -16.47 35.44
C ASN A 50 -1.14 -16.13 36.51
N ALA A 51 -0.44 -17.14 37.00
CA ALA A 51 0.63 -17.00 37.97
C ALA A 51 1.53 -15.81 37.58
N ASP A 52 1.67 -14.83 38.47
CA ASP A 52 2.52 -13.66 38.30
C ASP A 52 3.97 -14.13 38.11
N LYS A 53 4.37 -14.38 36.86
CA LYS A 53 5.76 -14.61 36.50
C LYS A 53 6.46 -13.26 36.50
N ASN A 54 6.94 -12.86 37.67
CA ASN A 54 7.84 -11.72 37.77
C ASN A 54 9.16 -12.07 37.06
N HIS A 55 9.58 -11.20 36.15
CA HIS A 55 10.81 -11.31 35.40
C HIS A 55 11.88 -10.43 36.06
N THR A 56 12.89 -11.07 36.66
CA THR A 56 13.94 -10.38 37.42
C THR A 56 15.16 -10.10 36.54
N CYS A 57 15.67 -8.87 36.59
CA CYS A 57 16.97 -8.50 36.01
C CYS A 57 18.10 -8.84 36.99
N GLU A 58 19.31 -9.07 36.49
CA GLU A 58 20.52 -9.29 37.30
C GLU A 58 20.84 -8.11 38.24
N CYS A 59 20.33 -6.91 37.96
CA CYS A 59 20.38 -5.77 38.89
C CYS A 59 19.41 -5.87 40.09
N GLY A 60 18.62 -6.95 40.16
CA GLY A 60 17.62 -7.20 41.21
C GLY A 60 16.22 -6.64 40.93
N LYS A 61 16.03 -5.83 39.88
CA LYS A 61 14.70 -5.25 39.56
C LYS A 61 13.76 -6.28 38.94
N GLN A 62 12.52 -6.33 39.41
CA GLN A 62 11.48 -7.25 38.92
C GLN A 62 10.45 -6.53 38.04
N TYR A 63 10.01 -7.22 36.99
CA TYR A 63 9.05 -6.69 36.02
C TYR A 63 7.93 -7.68 35.74
N LYS A 64 6.70 -7.18 35.64
CA LYS A 64 5.50 -7.99 35.37
C LYS A 64 5.47 -8.61 33.97
N HIS A 65 6.16 -8.00 33.00
CA HIS A 65 6.18 -8.42 31.61
C HIS A 65 7.62 -8.52 31.10
N MET A 66 7.88 -9.51 30.25
CA MET A 66 9.19 -9.72 29.62
C MET A 66 9.63 -8.52 28.77
N SER A 67 8.68 -7.86 28.10
CA SER A 67 8.93 -6.64 27.32
C SER A 67 9.47 -5.49 28.20
N SER A 68 8.93 -5.33 29.40
CA SER A 68 9.41 -4.33 30.37
C SER A 68 10.82 -4.66 30.88
N LEU A 69 11.11 -5.93 31.15
CA LEU A 69 12.47 -6.39 31.47
C LEU A 69 13.44 -6.11 30.30
N CYS A 70 13.00 -6.37 29.08
CA CYS A 70 13.82 -6.19 27.87
C CYS A 70 14.18 -4.71 27.64
N ASN A 71 13.21 -3.80 27.82
CA ASN A 71 13.47 -2.37 27.76
C ASN A 71 14.41 -1.91 28.87
N HIS A 72 14.21 -2.42 30.09
CA HIS A 72 15.11 -2.14 31.19
C HIS A 72 16.55 -2.63 30.93
N LYS A 73 16.74 -3.82 30.36
CA LYS A 73 18.07 -4.37 30.05
C LYS A 73 18.88 -3.44 29.13
N LYS A 74 18.22 -2.71 28.23
CA LYS A 74 18.89 -1.75 27.33
C LYS A 74 19.47 -0.53 28.05
N THR A 75 18.99 -0.23 29.25
CA THR A 75 19.37 0.96 30.02
C THR A 75 19.84 0.61 31.43
N CYS A 76 20.13 -0.67 31.70
CA CYS A 76 20.49 -1.14 33.03
C CYS A 76 21.98 -0.90 33.30
N SER A 77 22.28 0.00 34.24
CA SER A 77 23.64 0.40 34.61
C SER A 77 24.50 -0.75 35.18
N SER A 78 23.89 -1.83 35.66
CA SER A 78 24.60 -3.03 36.14
C SER A 78 25.24 -3.85 35.01
N LEU A 79 24.86 -3.60 33.74
CA LEU A 79 25.45 -4.22 32.55
C LEU A 79 26.48 -3.31 31.86
N THR A 80 26.79 -2.16 32.45
CA THR A 80 27.71 -1.17 31.88
C THR A 80 28.82 -0.89 32.89
N ASN A 81 29.88 -1.70 32.90
CA ASN A 81 31.20 -1.31 33.40
C ASN A 81 32.31 -2.18 32.78
N GLU A 82 33.02 -1.56 31.81
CA GLU A 82 34.45 -1.70 31.47
C GLU A 82 34.94 -2.96 30.69
N PRO A 83 36.04 -2.84 29.90
CA PRO A 83 35.96 -2.91 28.44
C PRO A 83 36.77 -4.07 27.85
N THR A 84 36.35 -4.62 26.70
CA THR A 84 37.19 -5.52 25.91
C THR A 84 37.19 -5.17 24.43
N LYS A 85 38.43 -5.06 23.95
CA LYS A 85 38.86 -4.88 22.57
C LYS A 85 38.21 -5.90 21.65
N ASN A 86 38.02 -5.49 20.40
CA ASN A 86 37.70 -6.28 19.22
C ASN A 86 37.93 -7.78 19.38
N ASP A 87 36.84 -8.54 19.31
CA ASP A 87 36.90 -9.79 18.58
C ASP A 87 35.62 -10.04 17.77
N ASP A 88 35.83 -10.84 16.75
CA ASP A 88 35.12 -10.98 15.50
C ASP A 88 33.60 -11.33 15.58
N SER A 89 32.74 -10.44 15.06
CA SER A 89 31.42 -10.80 14.49
C SER A 89 31.38 -10.37 13.01
N SER A 90 32.47 -10.62 12.30
CA SER A 90 32.48 -10.67 10.83
C SER A 90 31.48 -11.73 10.33
N SER A 91 31.29 -12.81 11.09
CA SER A 91 30.47 -13.95 10.67
C SER A 91 29.02 -13.56 10.39
N ASP A 92 28.33 -12.80 11.24
CA ASP A 92 26.89 -12.54 11.05
C ASP A 92 26.60 -11.50 9.96
N LYS A 93 27.42 -10.44 9.86
CA LYS A 93 27.29 -9.47 8.74
C LYS A 93 27.70 -10.10 7.42
N LYS A 94 28.72 -10.97 7.42
CA LYS A 94 29.14 -11.73 6.26
C LYS A 94 28.08 -12.76 5.87
N LEU A 95 27.46 -13.45 6.83
CA LEU A 95 26.36 -14.39 6.59
C LEU A 95 25.11 -13.68 6.06
N ILE A 96 24.77 -12.50 6.59
CA ILE A 96 23.65 -11.69 6.09
C ILE A 96 23.95 -11.16 4.68
N MET A 97 25.17 -10.70 4.42
CA MET A 97 25.61 -10.27 3.09
C MET A 97 25.67 -11.45 2.11
N GLU A 98 26.12 -12.62 2.54
CA GLU A 98 26.15 -13.86 1.75
C GLU A 98 24.74 -14.40 1.51
N LEU A 99 23.81 -14.28 2.46
CA LEU A 99 22.39 -14.59 2.29
C LEU A 99 21.72 -13.64 1.31
N LEU A 100 21.96 -12.33 1.42
CA LEU A 100 21.45 -11.33 0.46
C LEU A 100 22.04 -11.55 -0.93
N LYS A 101 23.34 -11.86 -1.01
CA LYS A 101 24.02 -12.16 -2.27
C LYS A 101 23.49 -13.45 -2.88
N SER A 102 23.34 -14.51 -2.09
CA SER A 102 22.77 -15.80 -2.51
C SER A 102 21.31 -15.66 -2.95
N ASN A 103 20.51 -14.83 -2.26
CA ASN A 103 19.12 -14.57 -2.65
C ASN A 103 19.05 -13.76 -3.95
N ASN A 104 19.94 -12.78 -4.15
CA ASN A 104 20.08 -12.08 -5.43
C ASN A 104 20.59 -13.00 -6.55
N GLU A 105 21.51 -13.91 -6.26
CA GLU A 105 22.02 -14.91 -7.20
C GLU A 105 20.93 -15.91 -7.58
N LEU A 106 20.13 -16.38 -6.62
CA LEU A 106 18.95 -17.22 -6.84
C LEU A 106 17.91 -16.50 -7.68
N GLN A 107 17.62 -15.22 -7.39
CA GLN A 107 16.72 -14.42 -8.23
C GLN A 107 17.27 -14.28 -9.66
N LYS A 108 18.57 -14.05 -9.83
CA LYS A 108 19.21 -14.01 -11.16
C LYS A 108 19.15 -15.35 -11.87
N GLN A 109 19.48 -16.46 -11.21
CA GLN A 109 19.41 -17.81 -11.79
C GLN A 109 17.97 -18.20 -12.14
N ILE A 110 16.98 -17.84 -11.32
CA ILE A 110 15.56 -18.04 -11.63
C ILE A 110 15.16 -17.21 -12.86
N ILE A 111 15.63 -15.96 -12.95
CA ILE A 111 15.41 -15.10 -14.12
C ILE A 111 16.07 -15.69 -15.37
N GLU A 112 17.29 -16.20 -15.26
CA GLU A 112 18.08 -16.79 -16.36
C GLU A 112 17.44 -18.09 -16.86
N LEU A 113 17.01 -18.97 -15.94
CA LEU A 113 16.20 -20.15 -16.25
C LEU A 113 14.83 -19.82 -16.87
N CYS A 114 14.25 -18.65 -16.55
CA CYS A 114 13.03 -18.17 -17.20
C CYS A 114 13.28 -17.59 -18.60
N LYS A 115 14.49 -17.11 -18.88
CA LYS A 115 14.89 -16.57 -20.20
C LYS A 115 15.16 -17.70 -21.20
N ASP A 116 15.73 -18.81 -20.74
CA ASP A 116 16.04 -19.97 -21.57
C ASP A 116 14.83 -20.92 -21.73
N LYS A 117 13.78 -20.44 -22.41
CA LYS A 117 12.73 -21.32 -22.97
C LYS A 117 13.17 -21.93 -24.30
N SER A 118 14.16 -22.82 -24.25
CA SER A 118 14.31 -23.85 -25.29
C SER A 118 15.09 -25.02 -24.70
N ILE A 119 14.67 -26.24 -25.06
CA ILE A 119 15.23 -27.54 -24.67
C ILE A 119 14.54 -28.19 -23.45
N ILE A 120 13.42 -28.87 -23.70
CA ILE A 120 13.36 -30.34 -23.55
C ILE A 120 12.53 -30.92 -24.71
N THR A 121 13.13 -31.89 -25.39
CA THR A 121 12.66 -32.60 -26.58
C THR A 121 11.93 -33.89 -26.19
N ASN A 122 10.81 -34.16 -26.88
CA ASN A 122 10.12 -35.44 -27.15
C ASN A 122 9.66 -36.32 -25.97
N ASN A 123 8.35 -36.34 -25.70
CA ASN A 123 7.39 -37.31 -26.27
C ASN A 123 6.02 -37.16 -25.58
N SER A 124 4.95 -37.42 -26.32
CA SER A 124 3.55 -37.52 -25.90
C SER A 124 2.68 -36.25 -25.98
N ASN A 125 1.53 -36.45 -26.60
CA ASN A 125 0.56 -35.47 -27.04
C ASN A 125 0.01 -34.64 -25.87
N ASN A 126 0.30 -33.35 -25.87
CA ASN A 126 -0.58 -32.36 -25.27
C ASN A 126 -0.41 -31.04 -26.02
N THR A 127 -1.52 -30.49 -26.47
CA THR A 127 -1.65 -29.13 -26.97
C THR A 127 -1.07 -28.14 -25.96
N THR A 128 0.17 -27.74 -26.15
CA THR A 128 0.82 -26.66 -25.41
C THR A 128 0.34 -25.33 -25.97
N ASN A 129 -0.67 -24.75 -25.32
CA ASN A 129 -0.92 -23.32 -25.42
C ASN A 129 0.37 -22.61 -24.96
N ASN A 130 1.10 -22.04 -25.90
CA ASN A 130 2.32 -21.31 -25.65
C ASN A 130 1.95 -19.96 -25.00
N THR A 131 1.61 -19.96 -23.71
CA THR A 131 1.38 -18.74 -22.95
C THR A 131 2.74 -18.21 -22.52
N ASN A 132 3.23 -17.17 -23.20
CA ASN A 132 4.31 -16.32 -22.70
C ASN A 132 3.88 -15.71 -21.37
N ASN A 133 4.19 -16.38 -20.26
CA ASN A 133 3.90 -15.90 -18.91
C ASN A 133 4.71 -14.64 -18.64
N PHE A 134 4.04 -13.49 -18.69
CA PHE A 134 4.58 -12.19 -18.31
C PHE A 134 5.24 -12.26 -16.93
N ASN A 135 6.55 -11.98 -16.85
CA ASN A 135 7.29 -11.92 -15.59
C ASN A 135 7.35 -10.48 -15.08
N LEU A 136 6.53 -10.20 -14.06
CA LEU A 136 6.45 -8.87 -13.45
C LEU A 136 7.78 -8.40 -12.86
N GLN A 137 8.54 -9.28 -12.20
CA GLN A 137 9.80 -8.90 -11.58
C GLN A 137 10.84 -8.55 -12.63
N LEU A 138 10.84 -9.25 -13.77
CA LEU A 138 11.70 -8.94 -14.91
C LEU A 138 11.36 -7.57 -15.50
N PHE A 139 10.08 -7.30 -15.75
CA PHE A 139 9.60 -6.01 -16.24
C PHE A 139 10.05 -4.86 -15.32
N LEU A 140 9.78 -4.97 -14.03
CA LEU A 140 10.09 -3.91 -13.06
C LEU A 140 11.60 -3.68 -12.91
N ASN A 141 12.41 -4.73 -12.80
CA ASN A 141 13.84 -4.58 -12.48
C ASN A 141 14.76 -4.49 -13.69
N GLU A 142 14.35 -4.93 -14.88
CA GLU A 142 15.15 -4.79 -16.10
C GLU A 142 14.64 -3.66 -16.99
N GLN A 143 13.35 -3.66 -17.33
CA GLN A 143 12.79 -2.65 -18.24
C GLN A 143 12.58 -1.31 -17.53
N CYS A 144 12.00 -1.33 -16.32
CA CYS A 144 11.78 -0.13 -15.51
C CYS A 144 12.92 0.17 -14.53
N LYS A 145 14.14 -0.33 -14.80
CA LYS A 145 15.29 -0.14 -13.91
C LYS A 145 15.61 1.33 -13.66
N ASP A 146 15.40 2.18 -14.67
CA ASP A 146 15.69 3.62 -14.65
C ASP A 146 14.45 4.46 -14.31
N ALA A 147 13.38 3.83 -13.79
CA ALA A 147 12.21 4.55 -13.29
C ALA A 147 12.57 5.47 -12.13
N LEU A 148 11.85 6.59 -12.06
CA LEU A 148 11.98 7.53 -10.95
C LEU A 148 11.52 6.89 -9.64
N ASN A 149 12.07 7.33 -8.52
CA ASN A 149 11.44 7.11 -7.24
C ASN A 149 10.20 8.00 -7.11
N ILE A 150 9.20 7.56 -6.35
CA ILE A 150 7.94 8.29 -6.19
C ILE A 150 8.15 9.72 -5.66
N ASP A 151 9.13 9.92 -4.77
CA ASP A 151 9.47 11.25 -4.26
C ASP A 151 10.14 12.13 -5.31
N ASP A 152 10.99 11.57 -6.17
CA ASP A 152 11.60 12.30 -7.29
C ASP A 152 10.53 12.72 -8.30
N PHE A 153 9.59 11.85 -8.60
CA PHE A 153 8.42 12.18 -9.42
C PHE A 153 7.63 13.33 -8.82
N VAL A 154 7.24 13.25 -7.54
CA VAL A 154 6.51 14.31 -6.84
C VAL A 154 7.26 15.64 -6.87
N ASN A 155 8.60 15.60 -6.79
CA ASN A 155 9.44 16.79 -6.88
C ASN A 155 9.43 17.42 -8.27
N GLN A 156 9.35 16.62 -9.32
CA GLN A 156 9.32 17.05 -10.73
C GLN A 156 7.93 17.45 -11.23
N VAL A 157 6.85 17.18 -10.48
CA VAL A 157 5.49 17.57 -10.85
C VAL A 157 5.42 19.07 -11.14
N GLN A 158 5.05 19.39 -12.38
CA GLN A 158 4.87 20.76 -12.85
C GLN A 158 3.40 21.14 -12.74
N LEU A 159 3.12 22.08 -11.83
CA LEU A 159 1.80 22.65 -11.65
C LEU A 159 1.65 23.94 -12.45
N GLN A 160 0.42 24.20 -12.87
CA GLN A 160 0.04 25.38 -13.63
C GLN A 160 -1.11 26.09 -12.91
N LEU A 161 -1.20 27.43 -13.03
CA LEU A 161 -2.34 28.16 -12.46
C LEU A 161 -3.68 27.70 -13.05
N SER A 162 -3.70 27.32 -14.32
CA SER A 162 -4.87 26.73 -14.97
C SER A 162 -5.34 25.41 -14.35
N ASP A 163 -4.47 24.71 -13.59
CA ASP A 163 -4.88 23.53 -12.83
C ASP A 163 -5.86 23.91 -11.71
N LEU A 164 -5.75 25.12 -11.12
CA LEU A 164 -6.69 25.62 -10.13
C LEU A 164 -8.07 25.89 -10.75
N ASP A 165 -8.11 26.56 -11.91
CA ASP A 165 -9.36 26.78 -12.66
C ASP A 165 -10.01 25.46 -13.09
N MET A 166 -9.19 24.46 -13.42
CA MET A 166 -9.66 23.13 -13.78
C MET A 166 -10.23 22.41 -12.56
N ILE A 167 -9.53 22.40 -11.41
CA ILE A 167 -10.01 21.83 -10.15
C ILE A 167 -11.33 22.47 -9.71
N GLY A 168 -11.45 23.80 -9.76
CA GLY A 168 -12.72 24.47 -9.43
C GLY A 168 -13.88 24.00 -10.30
N ARG A 169 -13.63 23.67 -11.58
CA ARG A 169 -14.68 23.23 -12.51
C ARG A 169 -15.04 21.75 -12.38
N VAL A 170 -14.06 20.88 -12.18
CA VAL A 170 -14.26 19.40 -12.21
C VAL A 170 -14.31 18.77 -10.81
N GLY A 171 -13.94 19.52 -9.78
CA GLY A 171 -13.86 19.09 -8.39
C GLY A 171 -12.53 18.43 -8.02
N TYR A 172 -12.33 18.23 -6.71
CA TYR A 172 -11.09 17.72 -6.11
C TYR A 172 -10.62 16.38 -6.71
N VAL A 173 -11.48 15.35 -6.70
CA VAL A 173 -11.09 13.99 -7.10
C VAL A 173 -10.65 13.96 -8.56
N GLU A 174 -11.43 14.55 -9.46
CA GLU A 174 -11.14 14.55 -10.88
C GLU A 174 -9.95 15.45 -11.20
N GLY A 175 -9.87 16.62 -10.57
CA GLY A 175 -8.79 17.57 -10.80
C GLY A 175 -7.44 17.05 -10.33
N MET A 176 -7.36 16.49 -9.13
CA MET A 176 -6.13 15.87 -8.62
C MET A 176 -5.73 14.64 -9.44
N SER A 177 -6.70 13.83 -9.89
CA SER A 177 -6.42 12.71 -10.80
C SER A 177 -5.76 13.23 -12.08
N LYS A 178 -6.33 14.26 -12.71
CA LYS A 178 -5.82 14.84 -13.96
C LYS A 178 -4.41 15.42 -13.82
N ILE A 179 -4.12 16.15 -12.75
CA ILE A 179 -2.77 16.68 -12.49
C ILE A 179 -1.76 15.54 -12.36
N PHE A 180 -2.10 14.52 -11.57
CA PHE A 180 -1.22 13.38 -11.35
C PHE A 180 -0.94 12.64 -12.66
N MET A 181 -2.00 12.29 -13.40
CA MET A 181 -1.92 11.56 -14.66
C MET A 181 -1.18 12.37 -15.75
N ARG A 182 -1.43 13.68 -15.86
CA ARG A 182 -0.71 14.57 -16.81
C ARG A 182 0.80 14.49 -16.61
N ASN A 183 1.26 14.59 -15.37
CA ASN A 183 2.68 14.51 -15.06
C ASN A 183 3.26 13.10 -15.24
N LEU A 184 2.45 12.06 -14.98
CA LEU A 184 2.86 10.67 -15.20
C LEU A 184 2.99 10.32 -16.68
N HIS A 185 2.06 10.80 -17.53
CA HIS A 185 2.08 10.57 -18.97
C HIS A 185 3.16 11.36 -19.70
N ALA A 186 3.66 12.45 -19.10
CA ALA A 186 4.85 13.14 -19.60
C ALA A 186 6.12 12.27 -19.50
N LEU A 187 6.09 11.20 -18.70
CA LEU A 187 7.16 10.22 -18.60
C LEU A 187 6.92 9.04 -19.54
N ASP A 188 8.02 8.55 -20.11
CA ASP A 188 8.06 7.24 -20.76
C ASP A 188 7.55 6.16 -19.80
N VAL A 189 6.85 5.15 -20.33
CA VAL A 189 6.20 4.10 -19.53
C VAL A 189 7.19 3.43 -18.58
N PHE A 190 8.41 3.14 -19.03
CA PHE A 190 9.43 2.47 -18.23
C PHE A 190 10.10 3.39 -17.21
N LYS A 191 9.85 4.70 -17.29
CA LYS A 191 10.36 5.69 -16.35
C LYS A 191 9.37 6.05 -15.24
N ARG A 192 8.12 5.56 -15.32
CA ARG A 192 7.07 5.87 -14.36
C ARG A 192 7.33 5.19 -13.02
N PRO A 193 7.12 5.88 -11.88
CA PRO A 193 7.31 5.30 -10.55
C PRO A 193 6.20 4.32 -10.12
N ILE A 194 5.11 4.18 -10.87
CA ILE A 194 3.92 3.40 -10.47
C ILE A 194 3.47 2.52 -11.62
N HIS A 195 3.20 1.24 -11.34
CA HIS A 195 2.59 0.29 -12.26
C HIS A 195 1.50 -0.56 -11.60
N CYS A 196 0.48 -0.93 -12.36
CA CYS A 196 -0.60 -1.82 -11.93
C CYS A 196 -0.48 -3.16 -12.66
N SER A 197 -0.34 -4.27 -11.93
CA SER A 197 -0.20 -5.60 -12.51
C SER A 197 -1.53 -6.37 -12.63
N ASP A 198 -2.52 -6.01 -11.81
CA ASP A 198 -3.87 -6.57 -11.83
C ASP A 198 -4.89 -5.49 -11.43
N LEU A 199 -5.60 -4.95 -12.43
CA LEU A 199 -6.61 -3.91 -12.22
C LEU A 199 -7.81 -4.41 -11.41
N LYS A 200 -8.20 -5.70 -11.52
CA LYS A 200 -9.35 -6.24 -10.78
C LYS A 200 -9.09 -6.26 -9.28
N ARG A 201 -7.84 -6.47 -8.90
CA ARG A 201 -7.37 -6.47 -7.52
C ARG A 201 -6.68 -5.17 -7.12
N GLU A 202 -6.69 -4.15 -7.99
CA GLU A 202 -5.97 -2.88 -7.83
C GLU A 202 -4.54 -3.07 -7.32
N THR A 203 -3.83 -4.09 -7.82
CA THR A 203 -2.49 -4.44 -7.34
C THR A 203 -1.46 -3.50 -7.94
N LEU A 204 -1.00 -2.55 -7.12
CA LEU A 204 -0.07 -1.50 -7.49
C LEU A 204 1.34 -1.79 -6.96
N TYR A 205 2.34 -1.40 -7.75
CA TYR A 205 3.75 -1.41 -7.41
C TYR A 205 4.30 -0.01 -7.55
N VAL A 206 5.08 0.41 -6.57
CA VAL A 206 5.68 1.75 -6.51
C VAL A 206 7.17 1.61 -6.33
N LYS A 207 7.94 2.37 -7.11
CA LYS A 207 9.38 2.48 -6.93
C LYS A 207 9.68 3.57 -5.92
N ASP A 208 10.42 3.22 -4.88
CA ASP A 208 10.81 4.11 -3.80
C ASP A 208 12.16 3.68 -3.24
N LYS A 209 13.06 4.64 -3.03
CA LYS A 209 14.46 4.39 -2.60
C LYS A 209 15.15 3.29 -3.42
N ASP A 210 15.00 3.36 -4.74
CA ASP A 210 15.53 2.46 -5.75
C ASP A 210 15.04 1.01 -5.69
N ALA A 211 13.98 0.75 -4.91
CA ALA A 211 13.35 -0.55 -4.80
C ALA A 211 11.89 -0.52 -5.28
N TRP A 212 11.49 -1.55 -6.01
CA TRP A 212 10.09 -1.79 -6.34
C TRP A 212 9.40 -2.51 -5.19
N GLU A 213 8.35 -1.89 -4.65
CA GLU A 213 7.55 -2.45 -3.57
C GLU A 213 6.08 -2.53 -3.99
N LYS A 214 5.41 -3.60 -3.58
CA LYS A 214 3.96 -3.73 -3.72
C LYS A 214 3.28 -2.84 -2.68
N GLU A 215 2.29 -2.06 -3.09
CA GLU A 215 1.49 -1.26 -2.16
C GLU A 215 0.69 -2.12 -1.18
N ASN A 216 0.46 -1.56 0.00
CA ASN A 216 -0.42 -2.15 1.00
C ASN A 216 -1.89 -1.79 0.72
N ASN A 217 -2.81 -2.35 1.51
CA ASN A 217 -4.25 -2.09 1.35
C ASN A 217 -4.64 -0.60 1.54
N GLU A 218 -3.77 0.19 2.18
CA GLU A 218 -3.97 1.61 2.46
C GLU A 218 -3.33 2.51 1.38
N ASN A 219 -2.61 1.92 0.41
CA ASN A 219 -1.88 2.62 -0.64
C ASN A 219 -1.06 3.82 -0.12
N VAL A 220 -0.30 3.61 0.96
CA VAL A 220 0.30 4.70 1.76
C VAL A 220 1.22 5.60 0.93
N LYS A 221 2.07 5.06 0.05
CA LYS A 221 3.04 5.90 -0.67
C LYS A 221 2.35 6.75 -1.73
N ILE A 222 1.38 6.19 -2.45
CA ILE A 222 0.59 6.93 -3.44
C ILE A 222 -0.25 7.99 -2.74
N THR A 223 -0.85 7.66 -1.60
CA THR A 223 -1.59 8.62 -0.75
C THR A 223 -0.70 9.79 -0.32
N GLN A 224 0.53 9.51 0.11
CA GLN A 224 1.50 10.55 0.47
C GLN A 224 1.91 11.40 -0.73
N ALA A 225 2.11 10.80 -1.90
CA ALA A 225 2.41 11.52 -3.14
C ALA A 225 1.27 12.49 -3.51
N ILE A 226 0.01 12.03 -3.45
CA ILE A 226 -1.16 12.88 -3.69
C ILE A 226 -1.21 14.05 -2.69
N LYS A 227 -1.00 13.79 -1.39
CA LYS A 227 -0.96 14.84 -0.35
C LYS A 227 0.12 15.90 -0.63
N LYS A 228 1.31 15.47 -1.05
CA LYS A 228 2.41 16.38 -1.40
C LYS A 228 2.06 17.25 -2.61
N ILE A 229 1.47 16.67 -3.65
CA ILE A 229 1.06 17.40 -4.87
C ILE A 229 -0.08 18.38 -4.54
N GLU A 230 -1.07 17.96 -3.76
CA GLU A 230 -2.16 18.80 -3.28
C GLU A 230 -1.64 20.02 -2.51
N HIS A 231 -0.72 19.80 -1.58
CA HIS A 231 -0.11 20.90 -0.82
C HIS A 231 0.67 21.87 -1.72
N LYS A 232 1.39 21.36 -2.73
CA LYS A 232 2.02 22.22 -3.75
C LYS A 232 0.99 22.99 -4.57
N ASN A 233 -0.16 22.39 -4.87
CA ASN A 233 -1.22 23.03 -5.64
C ASN A 233 -1.91 24.16 -4.86
N ILE A 234 -2.21 23.95 -3.57
CA ILE A 234 -2.76 24.98 -2.68
C ILE A 234 -1.82 26.20 -2.60
N LYS A 235 -0.51 26.00 -2.63
CA LYS A 235 0.49 27.09 -2.62
C LYS A 235 0.45 28.01 -3.84
N GLN A 236 -0.26 27.64 -4.91
CA GLN A 236 -0.45 28.51 -6.08
C GLN A 236 -1.60 29.52 -5.90
N LEU A 237 -2.46 29.36 -4.89
CA LEU A 237 -3.63 30.23 -4.69
C LEU A 237 -3.29 31.73 -4.54
N PRO A 238 -2.22 32.13 -3.83
CA PRO A 238 -1.84 33.54 -3.76
C PRO A 238 -1.54 34.12 -5.14
N GLN A 239 -0.74 33.43 -5.94
CA GLN A 239 -0.39 33.85 -7.29
C GLN A 239 -1.61 33.90 -8.22
N TRP A 240 -2.50 32.91 -8.12
CA TRP A 240 -3.76 32.94 -8.88
C TRP A 240 -4.60 34.18 -8.55
N ARG A 241 -4.62 34.60 -7.28
CA ARG A 241 -5.35 35.78 -6.82
C ARG A 241 -4.72 37.09 -7.34
N GLU A 242 -3.39 37.17 -7.37
CA GLU A 242 -2.66 38.29 -7.98
C GLU A 242 -3.00 38.47 -9.47
N GLU A 243 -3.15 37.37 -10.21
CA GLU A 243 -3.55 37.38 -11.63
C GLU A 243 -5.05 37.62 -11.86
N ASN A 244 -5.87 37.52 -10.80
CA ASN A 244 -7.32 37.69 -10.84
C ASN A 244 -7.80 38.69 -9.77
N PRO A 245 -7.40 39.97 -9.83
CA PRO A 245 -7.62 40.92 -8.74
C PRO A 245 -9.10 41.19 -8.42
N THR A 246 -10.01 41.00 -9.38
CA THR A 246 -11.46 41.12 -9.14
C THR A 246 -12.01 39.99 -8.26
N ALA A 247 -11.23 38.93 -7.99
CA ALA A 247 -11.63 37.85 -7.09
C ALA A 247 -11.77 38.29 -5.63
N ASP A 248 -11.18 39.42 -5.23
CA ASP A 248 -11.33 39.95 -3.87
C ASP A 248 -12.65 40.70 -3.66
N ASP A 249 -13.33 41.09 -4.74
CA ASP A 249 -14.61 41.78 -4.69
C ASP A 249 -15.77 40.77 -4.58
N THR A 250 -16.40 40.74 -3.41
CA THR A 250 -17.48 39.81 -3.03
C THR A 250 -18.72 39.90 -3.92
N GLU A 251 -18.90 40.99 -4.66
CA GLU A 251 -20.05 41.18 -5.56
C GLU A 251 -19.82 40.57 -6.95
N THR A 252 -18.60 40.15 -7.26
CA THR A 252 -18.26 39.62 -8.59
C THR A 252 -18.46 38.12 -8.70
N LYS A 253 -18.76 37.67 -9.92
CA LYS A 253 -18.72 36.24 -10.28
C LYS A 253 -17.33 35.63 -10.06
N LYS A 254 -16.26 36.44 -10.21
CA LYS A 254 -14.89 36.00 -10.04
C LYS A 254 -14.58 35.62 -8.59
N HIS A 255 -15.17 36.32 -7.62
CA HIS A 255 -15.09 35.93 -6.21
C HIS A 255 -15.73 34.57 -5.95
N MET A 256 -16.93 34.31 -6.51
CA MET A 256 -17.54 32.99 -6.41
C MET A 256 -16.68 31.88 -7.04
N GLU A 257 -16.07 32.15 -8.19
CA GLU A 257 -15.11 31.23 -8.81
C GLU A 257 -13.92 30.95 -7.88
N TYR A 258 -13.33 32.00 -7.29
CA TYR A 258 -12.23 31.86 -6.35
C TYR A 258 -12.60 31.05 -5.10
N GLN A 259 -13.78 31.30 -4.51
CA GLN A 259 -14.26 30.52 -3.36
C GLN A 259 -14.41 29.04 -3.71
N ASN A 260 -14.94 28.76 -4.90
CA ASN A 260 -15.11 27.40 -5.38
C ASN A 260 -13.76 26.71 -5.66
N ILE A 261 -12.80 27.43 -6.28
CA ILE A 261 -11.43 26.95 -6.47
C ILE A 261 -10.78 26.65 -5.12
N LEU A 262 -10.87 27.57 -4.16
CA LEU A 262 -10.32 27.42 -2.82
C LEU A 262 -10.89 26.18 -2.12
N LEU A 263 -12.20 26.02 -2.16
CA LEU A 263 -12.91 24.89 -1.58
C LEU A 263 -12.45 23.55 -2.19
N GLU A 264 -12.43 23.46 -3.52
CA GLU A 264 -12.04 22.22 -4.22
C GLU A 264 -10.54 21.94 -4.11
N ALA A 265 -9.68 22.95 -4.09
CA ALA A 265 -8.25 22.80 -3.86
C ALA A 265 -7.92 22.27 -2.45
N MET A 266 -8.78 22.53 -1.47
CA MET A 266 -8.64 22.06 -0.08
C MET A 266 -9.39 20.75 0.20
N GLY A 267 -9.78 19.98 -0.83
CA GLY A 267 -10.41 18.66 -0.66
C GLY A 267 -11.90 18.61 -1.00
N GLY A 268 -12.52 19.74 -1.37
CA GLY A 268 -13.92 19.84 -1.79
C GLY A 268 -14.94 19.76 -0.65
N SER A 269 -16.17 20.21 -0.92
CA SER A 269 -17.24 20.35 0.10
C SER A 269 -18.03 19.08 0.43
N THR A 270 -17.78 17.97 -0.26
CA THR A 270 -18.62 16.78 -0.11
C THR A 270 -18.48 16.19 1.29
N LEU A 271 -19.59 15.68 1.86
CA LEU A 271 -19.62 14.94 3.14
C LEU A 271 -18.81 13.62 3.13
N GLU A 272 -18.27 13.24 1.98
CA GLU A 272 -17.44 12.06 1.83
C GLU A 272 -16.09 12.22 2.52
N ASN A 273 -15.65 11.21 3.26
CA ASN A 273 -14.35 11.18 3.93
C ASN A 273 -13.21 11.37 2.91
N ASP A 274 -12.20 12.15 3.28
CA ASP A 274 -11.02 12.43 2.46
C ASP A 274 -10.26 11.17 2.06
N ASP A 275 -10.23 10.14 2.92
CA ASP A 275 -9.62 8.87 2.57
C ASP A 275 -10.33 8.21 1.37
N LYS A 276 -11.67 8.24 1.35
CA LYS A 276 -12.46 7.71 0.22
C LYS A 276 -12.25 8.51 -1.05
N LYS A 277 -12.11 9.84 -0.95
CA LYS A 277 -11.77 10.69 -2.10
C LYS A 277 -10.40 10.29 -2.66
N ARG A 278 -9.41 10.09 -1.79
CA ARG A 278 -8.06 9.65 -2.20
C ARG A 278 -8.06 8.24 -2.79
N GLU A 279 -8.83 7.31 -2.24
CA GLU A 279 -9.04 5.99 -2.84
C GLU A 279 -9.60 6.08 -4.27
N LYS A 280 -10.54 7.00 -4.53
CA LYS A 280 -11.03 7.25 -5.90
C LYS A 280 -9.93 7.78 -6.82
N ILE A 281 -9.10 8.70 -6.35
CA ILE A 281 -7.94 9.21 -7.11
C ILE A 281 -6.99 8.05 -7.44
N ILE A 282 -6.67 7.20 -6.46
CA ILE A 282 -5.77 6.05 -6.64
C ILE A 282 -6.35 5.05 -7.64
N ARG A 283 -7.66 4.79 -7.59
CA ARG A 283 -8.36 3.97 -8.57
C ARG A 283 -8.29 4.54 -9.98
N ASN A 284 -8.40 5.85 -10.13
CA ASN A 284 -8.25 6.50 -11.43
C ASN A 284 -6.82 6.35 -11.95
N ILE A 285 -5.82 6.57 -11.10
CA ILE A 285 -4.40 6.34 -11.45
C ILE A 285 -4.17 4.88 -11.85
N ALA A 286 -4.70 3.92 -11.09
CA ALA A 286 -4.50 2.49 -11.33
C ALA A 286 -4.93 2.06 -12.75
N LYS A 287 -6.02 2.63 -13.26
CA LYS A 287 -6.53 2.36 -14.62
C LYS A 287 -5.57 2.80 -15.72
N GLU A 288 -4.81 3.88 -15.49
CA GLU A 288 -3.89 4.47 -16.48
C GLU A 288 -2.47 3.87 -16.43
N VAL A 289 -2.16 3.11 -15.38
CA VAL A 289 -0.83 2.53 -15.16
C VAL A 289 -0.82 1.01 -15.26
N VAL A 290 -1.87 0.42 -15.83
CA VAL A 290 -1.95 -1.02 -16.07
C VAL A 290 -0.84 -1.45 -17.02
N ILE A 291 -0.11 -2.50 -16.64
CA ILE A 291 0.92 -3.08 -17.49
C ILE A 291 0.25 -3.83 -18.64
N ASP A 292 0.60 -3.43 -19.87
CA ASP A 292 0.24 -4.15 -21.08
C ASP A 292 1.06 -5.45 -21.16
N LYS A 293 0.47 -6.56 -20.73
CA LYS A 293 1.18 -7.85 -20.67
C LYS A 293 1.43 -8.45 -22.05
N GLU A 294 0.63 -8.11 -23.05
CA GLU A 294 0.76 -8.68 -24.40
C GLU A 294 1.95 -8.06 -25.15
N LYS A 295 2.23 -6.77 -24.92
CA LYS A 295 3.40 -6.08 -25.51
C LYS A 295 4.72 -6.35 -24.79
N ASN A 296 4.67 -6.84 -23.55
CA ASN A 296 5.85 -7.03 -22.67
C ASN A 296 6.12 -8.51 -22.34
N SER A 297 5.48 -9.44 -23.06
CA SER A 297 5.61 -10.90 -22.94
C SER A 297 6.54 -11.50 -23.99
#